data_AF-A0A5N5DSD5-F1
#
_entry.id   AF-A0A5N5DSD5-F1
#
_cell.length_a   1.000
_cell.length_b   1.000
_cell.length_c   1.000
_cell.angle_alpha   90.00
_cell.angle_beta   90.00
_cell.angle_gamma   90.00
#
_symmetry.space_group_name_H-M   'P 1'
#
loop_
_entity.id
_entity.type
_entity.pdbx_description
1 polymer ?
#
loop_
_entity_poly.entity_id
_entity_poly.type
_entity_poly.pdbx_seq_one_letter_code
_entity_poly.pdbx_strand_id
1 'polypeptide(L)'
;MRPPADFGPFAGMVIIEDDRKNNHQAAKDYAAAASAPATAPPASSSLLFGARFVSFSDGSAAPRAGDPSYRKQWTSASAVWRVSPTDEFAQRGWPSPYIPGSAEAELFADGCNLLNALEVVEGILNPSPEDQEYAAAVAAAFGTTATTTTNSAPSPPGSFAAAVLAANSSSCSSSSSTTTTTAAAAAPDPPITPVVEVLSDCQSILTTIRDLRPGRCLPKNLDVDLLRWVFSLAARLTALGVLVVLRWTPGHVGVPGNELADSVTREHRPDVIDPGRFPPARSKKRKRGSG
;
A
#
# COMPACT_ATOMS: atom_id res chain seq x y z
N MET A 1 -14.54 18.42 -23.61
CA MET A 1 -13.71 17.23 -23.31
C MET A 1 -13.17 17.38 -21.90
N ARG A 2 -12.90 16.30 -21.14
CA ARG A 2 -12.03 16.44 -19.96
C ARG A 2 -10.59 16.69 -20.46
N PRO A 3 -9.80 17.57 -19.85
CA PRO A 3 -8.39 17.70 -20.21
C PRO A 3 -7.65 16.37 -19.97
N PRO A 4 -6.54 16.09 -20.68
CA PRO A 4 -5.66 14.99 -20.29
C PRO A 4 -5.21 15.23 -18.84
N ALA A 5 -5.35 14.20 -18.01
CA ALA A 5 -4.88 14.28 -16.63
C ALA A 5 -3.36 14.14 -16.65
N ASP A 6 -2.65 15.20 -16.27
CA ASP A 6 -1.22 15.13 -16.08
C ASP A 6 -0.93 14.48 -14.73
N PHE A 7 -0.34 13.28 -14.78
CA PHE A 7 0.16 12.54 -13.62
C PHE A 7 1.67 12.68 -13.46
N GLY A 8 2.34 13.46 -14.33
CA GLY A 8 3.78 13.78 -14.35
C GLY A 8 4.67 12.98 -13.40
N PRO A 9 4.89 13.46 -12.16
CA PRO A 9 5.85 12.87 -11.21
C PRO A 9 5.43 11.51 -10.63
N PHE A 10 4.15 11.12 -10.71
CA PHE A 10 3.62 9.90 -10.09
C PHE A 10 3.79 8.64 -10.95
N ALA A 11 4.10 8.80 -12.24
CA ALA A 11 4.28 7.69 -13.16
C ALA A 11 5.54 6.86 -12.78
N GLY A 12 5.32 5.62 -12.31
CA GLY A 12 6.39 4.70 -11.93
C GLY A 12 6.71 4.62 -10.44
N MET A 13 6.04 5.41 -9.57
CA MET A 13 6.18 5.28 -8.10
C MET A 13 5.51 4.03 -7.53
N VAL A 14 4.59 3.42 -8.29
CA VAL A 14 3.85 2.22 -7.91
C VAL A 14 4.14 1.12 -8.93
N ILE A 15 4.65 -0.01 -8.48
CA ILE A 15 4.75 -1.22 -9.30
C ILE A 15 3.39 -1.93 -9.28
N ILE A 16 2.88 -2.30 -10.46
CA ILE A 16 1.66 -3.11 -10.59
C ILE A 16 2.04 -4.51 -11.07
N GLU A 17 1.80 -5.53 -10.25
CA GLU A 17 1.98 -6.93 -10.64
C GLU A 17 0.63 -7.61 -10.89
N ASP A 18 0.41 -8.01 -12.14
CA ASP A 18 -0.83 -8.62 -12.67
C ASP A 18 -0.56 -10.04 -13.21
N ASP A 19 0.33 -10.79 -12.56
CA ASP A 19 0.51 -12.21 -12.85
C ASP A 19 -0.56 -13.03 -12.13
N ARG A 20 -1.63 -13.34 -12.85
CA ARG A 20 -2.79 -14.05 -12.31
C ARG A 20 -2.47 -15.40 -11.65
N LYS A 21 -1.43 -16.11 -12.10
CA LYS A 21 -1.07 -17.42 -11.54
C LYS A 21 -0.19 -17.25 -10.32
N ASN A 22 0.87 -16.45 -10.46
CA ASN A 22 1.85 -16.28 -9.40
C ASN A 22 1.30 -15.47 -8.22
N ASN A 23 0.49 -14.44 -8.46
CA ASN A 23 -0.12 -13.67 -7.37
C ASN A 23 -1.11 -14.49 -6.54
N HIS A 24 -1.95 -15.33 -7.16
CA HIS A 24 -2.88 -16.16 -6.40
C HIS A 24 -2.16 -17.17 -5.50
N GLN A 25 -1.06 -17.75 -5.98
CA GLN A 25 -0.22 -18.62 -5.17
C GLN A 25 0.49 -17.82 -4.06
N ALA A 26 1.08 -16.66 -4.36
CA ALA A 26 1.73 -15.80 -3.35
C ALA A 26 0.75 -15.35 -2.24
N ALA A 27 -0.50 -15.00 -2.60
CA ALA A 27 -1.54 -14.64 -1.64
C ALA A 27 -1.94 -15.83 -0.75
N LYS A 28 -1.98 -17.04 -1.31
CA LYS A 28 -2.18 -18.30 -0.57
C LYS A 28 -0.99 -18.65 0.32
N ASP A 29 0.24 -18.55 -0.16
CA ASP A 29 1.46 -18.86 0.59
C ASP A 29 1.59 -17.92 1.78
N TYR A 30 1.31 -16.62 1.58
CA TYR A 30 1.21 -15.64 2.65
C TYR A 30 0.18 -16.07 3.70
N ALA A 31 -1.06 -16.36 3.30
CA ALA A 31 -2.09 -16.78 4.24
C ALA A 31 -1.81 -18.15 4.90
N ALA A 32 -1.15 -19.08 4.22
CA ALA A 32 -0.78 -20.39 4.75
C ALA A 32 0.32 -20.28 5.82
N ALA A 33 1.26 -19.35 5.68
CA ALA A 33 2.26 -19.05 6.71
C ALA A 33 1.62 -18.63 8.05
N ALA A 34 0.41 -18.05 8.02
CA ALA A 34 -0.38 -17.74 9.23
C ALA A 34 -0.83 -18.97 10.02
N SER A 35 -1.10 -20.08 9.33
CA SER A 35 -1.73 -21.26 9.91
C SER A 35 -0.73 -22.34 10.34
N ALA A 36 0.57 -22.12 10.11
CA ALA A 36 1.61 -23.02 10.61
C ALA A 36 1.75 -22.85 12.14
N PRO A 37 1.75 -23.93 12.94
CA PRO A 37 1.98 -23.81 14.37
C PRO A 37 3.36 -23.20 14.64
N ALA A 38 3.45 -22.29 15.61
CA ALA A 38 4.65 -21.55 15.99
C ALA A 38 5.76 -22.48 16.53
N THR A 39 6.46 -23.16 15.62
CA THR A 39 7.42 -24.21 15.92
C THR A 39 8.79 -23.59 16.16
N ALA A 40 8.97 -23.04 17.37
CA ALA A 40 10.15 -22.31 17.87
C ALA A 40 10.56 -21.07 17.02
N PRO A 41 10.68 -19.87 17.63
CA PRO A 41 11.18 -18.72 16.89
C PRO A 41 12.61 -19.02 16.41
N PRO A 42 12.96 -18.75 15.13
CA PRO A 42 14.36 -18.77 14.73
C PRO A 42 15.14 -17.81 15.63
N ALA A 43 16.35 -18.19 16.04
CA ALA A 43 17.15 -17.49 17.07
C ALA A 43 17.72 -16.12 16.63
N SER A 44 17.07 -15.48 15.67
CA SER A 44 17.36 -14.16 15.14
C SER A 44 16.02 -13.43 14.99
N SER A 45 15.62 -12.68 16.01
CA SER A 45 14.50 -11.73 16.01
C SER A 45 14.78 -10.47 15.17
N SER A 46 15.53 -10.65 14.10
CA SER A 46 15.76 -9.65 13.06
C SER A 46 14.65 -9.78 12.02
N LEU A 47 14.16 -8.63 11.57
CA LEU A 47 13.16 -8.44 10.51
C LEU A 47 11.71 -8.74 10.91
N LEU A 48 11.04 -7.65 11.32
CA LEU A 48 9.67 -7.30 10.94
C LEU A 48 9.47 -7.48 9.42
N PHE A 49 9.29 -8.73 8.97
CA PHE A 49 9.45 -9.24 7.60
C PHE A 49 10.75 -8.83 6.89
N GLY A 50 11.36 -9.75 6.14
CA GLY A 50 12.52 -9.47 5.27
C GLY A 50 12.23 -8.41 4.21
N ALA A 51 12.31 -7.14 4.61
CA ALA A 51 11.93 -5.97 3.83
C ALA A 51 10.51 -6.01 3.22
N ARG A 52 9.47 -6.51 3.93
CA ARG A 52 8.12 -6.62 3.29
C ARG A 52 6.90 -6.55 4.22
N PHE A 53 6.22 -5.41 4.26
CA PHE A 53 4.85 -5.29 4.77
C PHE A 53 3.84 -5.75 3.71
N VAL A 54 2.78 -6.46 4.12
CA VAL A 54 1.75 -7.01 3.22
C VAL A 54 0.36 -6.77 3.80
N SER A 55 -0.56 -6.30 2.98
CA SER A 55 -1.94 -5.98 3.37
C SER A 55 -2.93 -6.27 2.24
N PHE A 56 -4.16 -6.62 2.59
CA PHE A 56 -5.29 -6.83 1.68
C PHE A 56 -6.24 -5.64 1.74
N SER A 57 -6.71 -5.14 0.59
CA SER A 57 -7.79 -4.13 0.47
C SER A 57 -9.02 -4.73 -0.22
N ASP A 58 -10.19 -4.23 0.17
CA ASP A 58 -11.47 -4.50 -0.51
C ASP A 58 -12.39 -3.26 -0.42
N GLY A 59 -13.12 -2.96 -1.50
CA GLY A 59 -14.04 -1.83 -1.62
C GLY A 59 -15.49 -2.24 -1.93
N SER A 60 -16.36 -2.24 -0.92
CA SER A 60 -17.75 -2.66 -1.07
C SER A 60 -18.65 -1.48 -1.45
N ALA A 61 -19.61 -1.73 -2.34
CA ALA A 61 -20.60 -0.75 -2.75
C ALA A 61 -22.02 -1.35 -2.81
N ALA A 62 -22.96 -0.74 -2.07
CA ALA A 62 -24.35 -1.15 -2.00
C ALA A 62 -25.29 -0.05 -2.54
N PRO A 63 -26.34 -0.36 -3.32
CA PRO A 63 -27.29 0.65 -3.78
C PRO A 63 -28.02 1.35 -2.61
N ARG A 64 -28.18 2.67 -2.71
CA ARG A 64 -28.92 3.48 -1.73
C ARG A 64 -30.45 3.34 -1.87
N ALA A 65 -31.18 3.33 -0.76
CA ALA A 65 -32.64 3.43 -0.79
C ALA A 65 -33.13 4.70 -1.48
N GLY A 66 -34.09 4.55 -2.40
CA GLY A 66 -34.73 5.66 -3.08
C GLY A 66 -33.93 6.31 -4.21
N ASP A 67 -32.73 5.80 -4.55
CA ASP A 67 -32.03 6.20 -5.78
C ASP A 67 -32.25 5.16 -6.91
N PRO A 68 -33.19 5.40 -7.84
CA PRO A 68 -33.42 4.50 -8.97
C PRO A 68 -32.30 4.57 -10.03
N SER A 69 -31.38 5.54 -9.95
CA SER A 69 -30.29 5.69 -10.91
C SER A 69 -29.08 4.81 -10.60
N TYR A 70 -29.02 4.22 -9.40
CA TYR A 70 -27.88 3.45 -8.87
C TYR A 70 -26.54 4.22 -8.81
N ARG A 71 -26.56 5.55 -8.99
CA ARG A 71 -25.38 6.44 -8.99
C ARG A 71 -24.95 6.87 -7.59
N LYS A 72 -25.82 6.75 -6.58
CA LYS A 72 -25.46 6.92 -5.17
C LYS A 72 -25.43 5.55 -4.51
N GLN A 73 -24.25 5.17 -4.07
CA GLN A 73 -24.01 3.92 -3.38
C GLN A 73 -23.56 4.23 -1.95
N TRP A 74 -23.89 3.33 -1.03
CA TRP A 74 -23.29 3.28 0.29
C TRP A 74 -22.04 2.44 0.16
N THR A 75 -20.91 3.05 0.48
CA THR A 75 -19.59 2.48 0.19
C THR A 75 -18.77 2.36 1.45
N SER A 76 -17.81 1.45 1.43
CA SER A 76 -16.81 1.30 2.49
C SER A 76 -15.54 0.74 1.88
N ALA A 77 -14.46 0.92 2.62
CA ALA A 77 -13.18 0.27 2.39
C ALA A 77 -12.81 -0.58 3.60
N SER A 78 -11.96 -1.58 3.40
CA SER A 78 -11.18 -2.19 4.47
C SER A 78 -9.70 -2.32 4.11
N ALA A 79 -8.91 -2.53 5.15
CA ALA A 79 -7.53 -2.97 5.08
C ALA A 79 -7.35 -4.07 6.12
N VAL A 80 -6.71 -5.16 5.73
CA VAL A 80 -6.42 -6.33 6.57
C VAL A 80 -4.96 -6.70 6.40
N TRP A 81 -4.18 -6.57 7.46
CA TRP A 81 -2.72 -6.70 7.43
C TRP A 81 -2.22 -7.43 8.67
N ARG A 82 -0.93 -7.73 8.69
CA ARG A 82 -0.24 -8.24 9.88
C ARG A 82 1.26 -7.94 9.76
N VAL A 83 1.93 -7.90 10.90
CA VAL A 83 3.30 -7.36 11.02
C VAL A 83 4.37 -8.46 10.98
N SER A 84 4.01 -9.70 11.28
CA SER A 84 4.79 -10.94 11.09
C SER A 84 3.98 -12.00 10.33
N PRO A 85 4.61 -12.99 9.65
CA PRO A 85 3.89 -14.16 9.10
C PRO A 85 3.17 -15.00 10.17
N THR A 86 3.49 -14.83 11.45
CA THR A 86 2.90 -15.57 12.58
C THR A 86 1.83 -14.79 13.34
N ASP A 87 1.66 -13.50 13.05
CA ASP A 87 0.70 -12.65 13.76
C ASP A 87 -0.73 -12.90 13.28
N GLU A 88 -1.68 -12.64 14.17
CA GLU A 88 -3.09 -12.47 13.81
C GLU A 88 -3.27 -11.29 12.85
N PHE A 89 -4.34 -11.36 12.04
CA PHE A 89 -4.68 -10.24 11.16
C PHE A 89 -5.25 -9.07 11.97
N ALA A 90 -4.56 -7.93 11.90
CA ALA A 90 -5.13 -6.64 12.21
C ALA A 90 -6.07 -6.20 11.08
N GLN A 91 -7.15 -5.49 11.44
CA GLN A 91 -8.17 -5.06 10.49
C GLN A 91 -8.67 -3.64 10.80
N ARG A 92 -9.01 -2.90 9.76
CA ARG A 92 -9.62 -1.57 9.85
C ARG A 92 -10.59 -1.38 8.71
N GLY A 93 -11.77 -0.84 9.01
CA GLY A 93 -12.78 -0.49 8.02
C GLY A 93 -13.09 1.01 8.04
N TRP A 94 -13.37 1.57 6.88
CA TRP A 94 -13.73 2.98 6.70
C TRP A 94 -15.11 3.08 6.05
N PRO A 95 -16.16 3.51 6.79
CA PRO A 95 -17.44 3.87 6.17
C PRO A 95 -17.24 5.10 5.29
N SER A 96 -17.58 4.99 4.01
CA SER A 96 -17.49 6.11 3.07
C SER A 96 -18.87 6.42 2.49
N PRO A 97 -19.56 7.47 2.98
CA PRO A 97 -20.76 7.93 2.32
C PRO A 97 -20.36 8.68 1.03
N TYR A 98 -21.01 8.34 -0.10
CA TYR A 98 -20.97 9.07 -1.37
C TYR A 98 -19.82 8.80 -2.36
N ILE A 99 -19.27 7.59 -2.42
CA ILE A 99 -18.49 7.17 -3.60
C ILE A 99 -19.48 6.69 -4.71
N PRO A 100 -19.32 7.13 -5.98
CA PRO A 100 -20.36 6.98 -7.01
C PRO A 100 -20.46 5.60 -7.66
N GLY A 101 -19.53 4.68 -7.39
CA GLY A 101 -19.49 3.36 -8.00
C GLY A 101 -18.56 2.40 -7.25
N SER A 102 -18.60 1.12 -7.65
CA SER A 102 -17.73 0.09 -7.07
C SER A 102 -16.27 0.33 -7.42
N ALA A 103 -15.95 0.64 -8.68
CA ALA A 103 -14.56 0.90 -9.11
C ALA A 103 -13.89 2.02 -8.29
N GLU A 104 -14.64 3.09 -7.99
CA GLU A 104 -14.16 4.16 -7.13
C GLU A 104 -14.09 3.76 -5.63
N ALA A 105 -14.91 2.81 -5.17
CA ALA A 105 -14.83 2.27 -3.79
C ALA A 105 -13.58 1.41 -3.58
N GLU A 106 -13.20 0.64 -4.59
CA GLU A 106 -11.98 -0.19 -4.63
C GLU A 106 -10.73 0.70 -4.65
N LEU A 107 -10.72 1.74 -5.49
CA LEU A 107 -9.65 2.74 -5.50
C LEU A 107 -9.52 3.49 -4.17
N PHE A 108 -10.65 3.75 -3.50
CA PHE A 108 -10.66 4.32 -2.16
C PHE A 108 -10.12 3.32 -1.12
N ALA A 109 -10.40 2.02 -1.26
CA ALA A 109 -9.84 0.98 -0.41
C ALA A 109 -8.32 0.85 -0.54
N ASP A 110 -7.78 0.86 -1.76
CA ASP A 110 -6.34 0.91 -1.99
C ASP A 110 -5.70 2.16 -1.36
N GLY A 111 -6.36 3.32 -1.43
CA GLY A 111 -5.93 4.55 -0.75
C GLY A 111 -5.95 4.45 0.78
N CYS A 112 -7.04 3.95 1.37
CA CYS A 112 -7.14 3.68 2.80
C CYS A 112 -6.06 2.70 3.27
N ASN A 113 -5.75 1.68 2.47
CA ASN A 113 -4.74 0.69 2.78
C ASN A 113 -3.32 1.27 2.72
N LEU A 114 -3.00 2.05 1.68
CA LEU A 114 -1.71 2.77 1.61
C LEU A 114 -1.54 3.80 2.74
N LEU A 115 -2.62 4.46 3.18
CA LEU A 115 -2.59 5.34 4.35
C LEU A 115 -2.27 4.54 5.63
N ASN A 116 -2.90 3.39 5.81
CA ASN A 116 -2.66 2.52 6.96
C ASN A 116 -1.22 1.95 6.96
N ALA A 117 -0.72 1.53 5.79
CA ALA A 117 0.67 1.11 5.62
C ALA A 117 1.65 2.25 5.96
N LEU A 118 1.32 3.49 5.57
CA LEU A 118 2.12 4.67 5.87
C LEU A 118 2.10 5.02 7.37
N GLU A 119 0.96 4.94 8.05
CA GLU A 119 0.88 5.08 9.52
C GLU A 119 1.75 4.04 10.23
N VAL A 120 1.75 2.78 9.78
CA VAL A 120 2.61 1.70 10.32
C VAL A 120 4.10 1.98 10.06
N VAL A 121 4.48 2.36 8.83
CA VAL A 121 5.88 2.67 8.49
C VAL A 121 6.38 3.91 9.23
N GLU A 122 5.58 4.98 9.31
CA GLU A 122 5.94 6.20 10.04
C GLU A 122 6.13 5.93 11.54
N GLY A 123 5.31 5.05 12.14
CA GLY A 123 5.46 4.59 13.53
C GLY A 123 6.69 3.71 13.78
N ILE A 124 7.08 2.86 12.83
CA ILE A 124 8.32 2.06 12.91
C ILE A 124 9.56 2.95 12.79
N LEU A 125 9.53 3.96 11.91
CA LEU A 125 10.66 4.88 11.68
C LEU A 125 10.78 5.96 12.77
N ASN A 126 9.65 6.37 13.36
CA ASN A 126 9.58 7.39 14.42
C ASN A 126 8.82 6.83 15.63
N PRO A 127 9.38 5.83 16.33
CA PRO A 127 8.75 5.25 17.52
C PRO A 127 8.49 6.33 18.58
N SER A 128 7.34 6.23 19.26
CA SER A 128 7.04 7.11 20.39
C SER A 128 8.08 6.95 21.50
N PRO A 129 8.23 7.89 22.46
CA PRO A 129 9.18 7.72 23.56
C PRO A 129 8.95 6.45 24.41
N GLU A 130 7.72 5.95 24.47
CA GLU A 130 7.37 4.69 25.14
C GLU A 130 7.77 3.48 24.26
N ASP A 131 7.54 3.57 22.95
CA ASP A 131 8.01 2.57 21.98
C ASP A 131 9.52 2.63 21.76
N GLN A 132 10.23 3.68 22.18
CA GLN A 132 11.67 3.85 21.93
C GLN A 132 12.53 2.87 22.72
N GLU A 133 12.11 2.40 23.90
CA GLU A 133 12.79 1.29 24.58
C GLU A 133 12.64 -0.02 23.79
N TYR A 134 11.44 -0.28 23.25
CA TYR A 134 11.18 -1.43 22.39
C TYR A 134 11.95 -1.32 21.06
N ALA A 135 11.91 -0.16 20.42
CA ALA A 135 12.59 0.15 19.17
C ALA A 135 14.11 0.20 19.31
N ALA A 136 14.66 0.54 20.48
CA ALA A 136 16.09 0.45 20.76
C ALA A 136 16.55 -1.00 20.95
N ALA A 137 15.76 -1.85 21.63
CA ALA A 137 16.02 -3.29 21.71
C ALA A 137 15.95 -3.94 20.32
N VAL A 138 14.98 -3.52 19.50
CA VAL A 138 14.81 -3.89 18.09
C VAL A 138 16.00 -3.40 17.24
N ALA A 139 16.40 -2.13 17.33
CA ALA A 139 17.54 -1.57 16.57
C ALA A 139 18.88 -2.21 16.96
N ALA A 140 19.08 -2.54 18.24
CA ALA A 140 20.23 -3.31 18.71
C ALA A 140 20.25 -4.73 18.11
N ALA A 141 19.08 -5.35 17.89
CA ALA A 141 18.96 -6.64 17.18
C ALA A 141 19.12 -6.52 15.65
N PHE A 142 18.99 -5.32 15.07
CA PHE A 142 19.24 -5.07 13.64
C PHE A 142 20.71 -4.80 13.29
N GLY A 143 21.58 -4.58 14.27
CA GLY A 143 22.99 -4.23 14.03
C GLY A 143 23.19 -2.85 13.38
N THR A 144 22.12 -2.08 13.21
CA THR A 144 22.18 -0.71 12.70
C THR A 144 22.78 0.17 13.78
N THR A 145 24.03 0.58 13.60
CA THR A 145 24.54 1.77 14.29
C THR A 145 23.78 2.97 13.71
N ALA A 146 22.63 3.27 14.30
CA ALA A 146 21.81 4.40 13.92
C ALA A 146 22.61 5.68 14.22
N THR A 147 23.34 6.16 13.22
CA THR A 147 24.07 7.42 13.28
C THR A 147 23.03 8.54 13.23
N THR A 148 22.48 8.89 14.41
CA THR A 148 21.46 9.92 14.62
C THR A 148 22.00 11.27 14.15
N THR A 149 21.88 11.50 12.85
CA THR A 149 22.23 12.75 12.21
C THR A 149 21.05 13.67 12.43
N THR A 150 21.18 14.55 13.41
CA THR A 150 20.20 15.58 13.75
C THR A 150 20.11 16.61 12.62
N ASN A 151 19.44 16.23 11.54
CA ASN A 151 19.13 17.12 10.43
C ASN A 151 18.10 18.17 10.89
N SER A 152 18.61 19.34 11.29
CA SER A 152 17.79 20.54 11.41
C SER A 152 17.07 20.81 10.09
N ALA A 153 15.74 20.81 10.12
CA ALA A 153 14.93 21.00 8.92
C ALA A 153 15.22 22.36 8.27
N PRO A 154 15.55 22.41 6.96
CA PRO A 154 15.62 23.67 6.25
C PRO A 154 14.22 24.26 6.04
N SER A 155 14.07 25.55 6.29
CA SER A 155 12.85 26.30 5.99
C SER A 155 12.47 26.20 4.51
N PRO A 156 11.16 26.21 4.15
CA PRO A 156 10.73 26.06 2.77
C PRO A 156 11.24 27.24 1.89
N PRO A 157 11.87 26.97 0.73
CA PRO A 157 12.35 28.02 -0.16
C PRO A 157 11.17 28.63 -0.94
N GLY A 158 11.03 29.95 -0.87
CA GLY A 158 10.21 30.69 -1.81
C GLY A 158 10.95 30.95 -3.13
N SER A 159 10.18 31.10 -4.21
CA SER A 159 10.59 31.67 -5.51
C SER A 159 11.67 30.92 -6.31
N PHE A 160 11.24 30.25 -7.38
CA PHE A 160 12.14 29.77 -8.44
C PHE A 160 12.72 30.94 -9.25
N ALA A 161 14.05 31.03 -9.29
CA ALA A 161 14.81 31.78 -10.31
C ALA A 161 16.04 30.96 -10.72
N ALA A 162 16.44 31.06 -11.99
CA ALA A 162 17.35 30.10 -12.64
C ALA A 162 18.85 30.45 -12.51
N ALA A 163 19.70 29.42 -12.51
CA ALA A 163 21.05 29.45 -13.08
C ALA A 163 21.59 28.02 -13.35
N VAL A 164 22.43 27.86 -14.37
CA VAL A 164 23.10 26.62 -14.82
C VAL A 164 24.56 26.95 -15.13
N LEU A 165 25.46 25.93 -15.13
CA LEU A 165 26.93 25.98 -15.39
C LEU A 165 27.77 26.60 -14.23
N ALA A 166 28.99 26.17 -13.90
CA ALA A 166 29.86 25.00 -14.23
C ALA A 166 30.90 24.83 -13.06
N ALA A 167 32.00 24.06 -13.05
CA ALA A 167 32.77 23.30 -14.07
C ALA A 167 33.63 22.17 -13.42
N ASN A 168 34.48 21.51 -14.22
CA ASN A 168 35.49 20.53 -13.79
C ASN A 168 36.62 21.10 -12.90
N SER A 169 37.29 20.22 -12.14
CA SER A 169 38.76 20.16 -12.12
C SER A 169 39.27 18.77 -11.71
N SER A 170 40.29 18.29 -12.41
CA SER A 170 40.93 16.97 -12.22
C SER A 170 42.20 17.10 -11.40
N SER A 171 42.58 16.07 -10.65
CA SER A 171 43.96 15.88 -10.19
C SER A 171 44.36 14.41 -10.27
N CYS A 172 45.58 14.18 -10.76
CA CYS A 172 46.17 12.86 -10.97
C CYS A 172 47.31 12.64 -9.98
N SER A 173 47.26 11.54 -9.23
CA SER A 173 48.34 11.14 -8.32
C SER A 173 48.70 9.68 -8.57
N SER A 174 49.92 9.45 -9.04
CA SER A 174 50.48 8.12 -9.28
C SER A 174 51.13 7.58 -8.01
N SER A 175 50.75 6.38 -7.56
CA SER A 175 51.36 5.72 -6.40
C SER A 175 51.49 4.20 -6.59
N SER A 176 52.74 3.78 -6.77
CA SER A 176 53.38 2.51 -6.36
C SER A 176 52.50 1.27 -6.08
N SER A 177 52.63 0.26 -6.92
CA SER A 177 52.03 -1.07 -6.73
C SER A 177 52.85 -1.95 -5.76
N THR A 178 52.31 -2.20 -4.57
CA THR A 178 52.78 -3.27 -3.68
C THR A 178 51.78 -4.43 -3.73
N THR A 179 52.14 -5.54 -4.37
CA THR A 179 51.27 -6.73 -4.47
C THR A 179 51.27 -7.52 -3.17
N THR A 180 50.41 -7.10 -2.23
CA THR A 180 49.96 -7.92 -1.11
C THR A 180 48.73 -8.70 -1.55
N THR A 181 48.77 -10.03 -1.45
CA THR A 181 47.64 -10.91 -1.78
C THR A 181 46.59 -10.88 -0.66
N THR A 182 45.95 -9.73 -0.47
CA THR A 182 44.84 -9.58 0.46
C THR A 182 43.64 -10.35 -0.06
N ALA A 183 43.11 -11.27 0.74
CA ALA A 183 41.87 -11.96 0.40
C ALA A 183 40.78 -10.91 0.11
N ALA A 184 40.15 -10.99 -1.07
CA ALA A 184 39.14 -10.03 -1.47
C ALA A 184 38.00 -10.05 -0.44
N ALA A 185 37.90 -8.97 0.35
CA ALA A 185 36.77 -8.78 1.23
C ALA A 185 35.51 -8.84 0.37
N ALA A 186 34.59 -9.74 0.71
CA ALA A 186 33.32 -9.84 0.02
C ALA A 186 32.67 -8.46 0.00
N ALA A 187 32.24 -8.01 -1.18
CA ALA A 187 31.53 -6.74 -1.27
C ALA A 187 30.32 -6.81 -0.32
N PRO A 188 30.05 -5.76 0.47
CA PRO A 188 28.91 -5.77 1.37
C PRO A 188 27.63 -5.99 0.56
N ASP A 189 26.75 -6.85 1.06
CA ASP A 189 25.47 -7.13 0.41
C ASP A 189 24.69 -5.82 0.19
N PRO A 190 23.98 -5.68 -0.94
CA PRO A 190 23.22 -4.47 -1.22
C PRO A 190 22.15 -4.24 -0.15
N PRO A 191 21.89 -2.98 0.25
CA PRO A 191 20.88 -2.68 1.26
C PRO A 191 19.51 -3.16 0.80
N ILE A 192 18.83 -3.93 1.65
CA ILE A 192 17.52 -4.50 1.33
C ILE A 192 16.46 -3.39 1.42
N THR A 193 15.89 -2.99 0.29
CA THR A 193 14.84 -1.96 0.21
C THR A 193 13.51 -2.48 0.77
N PRO A 194 12.92 -1.87 1.81
CA PRO A 194 11.59 -2.23 2.32
C PRO A 194 10.51 -2.15 1.24
N VAL A 195 9.55 -3.06 1.28
CA VAL A 195 8.44 -3.16 0.33
C VAL A 195 7.11 -3.10 1.09
N VAL A 196 6.14 -2.37 0.57
CA VAL A 196 4.72 -2.44 0.93
C VAL A 196 3.98 -3.10 -0.23
N GLU A 197 3.44 -4.29 0.00
CA GLU A 197 2.58 -5.00 -0.96
C GLU A 197 1.11 -4.88 -0.55
N VAL A 198 0.31 -4.22 -1.38
CA VAL A 198 -1.15 -4.16 -1.23
C VAL A 198 -1.79 -5.12 -2.22
N LEU A 199 -2.55 -6.09 -1.71
CA LEU A 199 -3.31 -7.06 -2.48
C LEU A 199 -4.76 -6.59 -2.61
N SER A 200 -5.20 -6.37 -3.84
CA SER A 200 -6.56 -5.91 -4.18
C SER A 200 -7.15 -6.86 -5.21
N ASP A 201 -8.44 -7.20 -5.08
CA ASP A 201 -9.09 -8.09 -6.05
C ASP A 201 -9.69 -7.37 -7.27
N CYS A 202 -9.70 -6.04 -7.24
CA CYS A 202 -10.17 -5.21 -8.33
C CYS A 202 -9.16 -5.08 -9.48
N GLN A 203 -9.01 -6.17 -10.27
CA GLN A 203 -8.10 -6.22 -11.43
C GLN A 203 -8.28 -5.03 -12.41
N SER A 204 -9.50 -4.49 -12.49
CA SER A 204 -9.83 -3.39 -13.41
C SER A 204 -9.20 -2.05 -12.99
N ILE A 205 -9.12 -1.78 -11.68
CA ILE A 205 -8.42 -0.60 -11.13
C ILE A 205 -6.92 -0.76 -11.29
N LEU A 206 -6.35 -1.91 -10.92
CA LEU A 206 -4.92 -2.17 -11.06
C LEU A 206 -4.46 -2.09 -12.54
N THR A 207 -5.24 -2.66 -13.46
CA THR A 207 -5.02 -2.51 -14.91
C THR A 207 -5.10 -1.05 -15.33
N THR A 208 -6.08 -0.30 -14.83
CA THR A 208 -6.23 1.12 -15.14
C THR A 208 -5.00 1.91 -14.70
N ILE A 209 -4.53 1.72 -13.46
CA ILE A 209 -3.34 2.36 -12.89
C ILE A 209 -2.09 2.00 -13.70
N ARG A 210 -1.87 0.72 -14.00
CA ARG A 210 -0.74 0.23 -14.80
C ARG A 210 -0.68 0.87 -16.18
N ASP A 211 -1.84 1.09 -16.79
CA ASP A 211 -1.99 1.57 -18.16
C ASP A 211 -2.05 3.12 -18.26
N LEU A 212 -1.88 3.84 -17.13
CA LEU A 212 -1.76 5.30 -17.12
C LEU A 212 -0.45 5.75 -17.77
N ARG A 213 -0.56 6.62 -18.77
CA ARG A 213 0.57 7.23 -19.48
C ARG A 213 0.26 8.71 -19.71
N PRO A 214 1.28 9.59 -19.72
CA PRO A 214 1.10 11.00 -20.08
C PRO A 214 0.32 11.14 -21.40
N GLY A 215 -0.63 12.07 -21.44
CA GLY A 215 -1.48 12.33 -22.62
C GLY A 215 -2.63 11.33 -22.84
N ARG A 216 -2.73 10.22 -22.09
CA ARG A 216 -3.88 9.30 -22.20
C ARG A 216 -5.09 9.85 -21.44
N CYS A 217 -6.28 9.77 -22.03
CA CYS A 217 -7.52 10.10 -21.33
C CYS A 217 -7.84 9.01 -20.28
N LEU A 218 -8.20 9.43 -19.07
CA LEU A 218 -8.73 8.55 -18.03
C LEU A 218 -10.08 7.92 -18.44
N PRO A 219 -10.42 6.72 -17.91
CA PRO A 219 -11.78 6.22 -17.95
C PRO A 219 -12.78 7.26 -17.41
N LYS A 220 -13.95 7.38 -18.03
CA LYS A 220 -14.95 8.40 -17.65
C LYS A 220 -15.46 8.24 -16.21
N ASN A 221 -15.41 7.01 -15.71
CA ASN A 221 -15.89 6.55 -14.40
C ASN A 221 -14.71 6.28 -13.45
N LEU A 222 -13.62 7.03 -13.59
CA LEU A 222 -12.55 7.06 -12.59
C LEU A 222 -12.52 8.45 -11.97
N ASP A 223 -12.50 8.47 -10.65
CA ASP A 223 -12.30 9.70 -9.89
C ASP A 223 -10.80 10.08 -9.94
N VAL A 224 -10.52 11.30 -10.41
CA VAL A 224 -9.16 11.79 -10.61
C VAL A 224 -8.50 12.14 -9.28
N ASP A 225 -9.28 12.58 -8.30
CA ASP A 225 -8.78 13.05 -7.01
C ASP A 225 -8.55 11.88 -6.05
N LEU A 226 -9.37 10.82 -6.11
CA LEU A 226 -9.03 9.53 -5.47
C LEU A 226 -7.74 8.94 -6.05
N LEU A 227 -7.57 8.97 -7.38
CA LEU A 227 -6.36 8.44 -8.01
C LEU A 227 -5.10 9.26 -7.65
N ARG A 228 -5.22 10.59 -7.58
CA ARG A 228 -4.16 11.47 -7.05
C ARG A 228 -3.85 11.18 -5.58
N TRP A 229 -4.86 10.90 -4.77
CA TRP A 229 -4.68 10.56 -3.36
C TRP A 229 -3.87 9.27 -3.20
N VAL A 230 -4.27 8.18 -3.88
CA VAL A 230 -3.50 6.91 -3.95
C VAL A 230 -2.04 7.16 -4.33
N PHE A 231 -1.79 7.93 -5.40
CA PHE A 231 -0.42 8.24 -5.81
C PHE A 231 0.36 9.11 -4.82
N SER A 232 -0.30 10.04 -4.14
CA SER A 232 0.35 10.88 -3.12
C SER A 232 0.77 10.08 -1.88
N LEU A 233 0.01 9.06 -1.50
CA LEU A 233 0.35 8.13 -0.42
C LEU A 233 1.52 7.22 -0.81
N ALA A 234 1.49 6.67 -2.03
CA ALA A 234 2.61 5.90 -2.56
C ALA A 234 3.90 6.74 -2.64
N ALA A 235 3.81 8.00 -3.10
CA ALA A 235 4.94 8.92 -3.14
C ALA A 235 5.53 9.20 -1.75
N ARG A 236 4.69 9.30 -0.70
CA ARG A 236 5.15 9.44 0.69
C ARG A 236 5.89 8.18 1.18
N LEU A 237 5.37 6.99 0.90
CA LEU A 237 6.07 5.73 1.20
C LEU A 237 7.42 5.64 0.47
N THR A 238 7.48 6.00 -0.82
CA THR A 238 8.74 6.03 -1.58
C THR A 238 9.73 7.06 -1.04
N ALA A 239 9.27 8.21 -0.55
CA ALA A 239 10.13 9.20 0.11
C ALA A 239 10.73 8.70 1.44
N LEU A 240 10.11 7.70 2.08
CA LEU A 240 10.64 6.98 3.25
C LEU A 240 11.55 5.79 2.87
N GLY A 241 11.90 5.64 1.58
CA GLY A 241 12.71 4.53 1.08
C GLY A 241 11.95 3.22 0.89
N VAL A 242 10.61 3.25 0.90
CA VAL A 242 9.75 2.07 0.76
C VAL A 242 9.25 1.90 -0.67
N LEU A 243 9.49 0.74 -1.27
CA LEU A 243 8.95 0.35 -2.55
C LEU A 243 7.47 -0.02 -2.42
N VAL A 244 6.59 0.58 -3.24
CA VAL A 244 5.15 0.29 -3.22
C VAL A 244 4.78 -0.61 -4.39
N VAL A 245 4.16 -1.76 -4.07
CA VAL A 245 3.67 -2.74 -5.04
C VAL A 245 2.18 -2.95 -4.81
N LEU A 246 1.35 -2.77 -5.86
CA LEU A 246 -0.03 -3.27 -5.85
C LEU A 246 -0.09 -4.58 -6.63
N ARG A 247 -0.64 -5.62 -6.01
CA ARG A 247 -0.81 -6.96 -6.59
C ARG A 247 -2.28 -7.28 -6.77
N TRP A 248 -2.63 -7.87 -7.90
CA TRP A 248 -3.97 -8.45 -8.05
C TRP A 248 -4.07 -9.81 -7.34
N THR A 249 -5.05 -10.00 -6.47
CA THR A 249 -5.46 -11.31 -5.93
C THR A 249 -6.87 -11.67 -6.42
N PRO A 250 -7.28 -12.94 -6.61
CA PRO A 250 -8.67 -13.22 -6.92
C PRO A 250 -9.54 -13.08 -5.66
N GLY A 251 -10.75 -12.54 -5.83
CA GLY A 251 -11.79 -12.51 -4.79
C GLY A 251 -12.55 -13.83 -4.65
N HIS A 252 -13.07 -14.10 -3.46
CA HIS A 252 -13.91 -15.27 -3.13
C HIS A 252 -13.32 -16.66 -3.49
N VAL A 253 -12.01 -16.83 -3.37
CA VAL A 253 -11.27 -18.07 -3.66
C VAL A 253 -10.61 -18.69 -2.43
N GLY A 254 -11.00 -18.27 -1.23
CA GLY A 254 -10.51 -18.82 0.03
C GLY A 254 -9.09 -18.38 0.36
N VAL A 255 -8.78 -17.09 0.16
CA VAL A 255 -7.55 -16.45 0.66
C VAL A 255 -7.91 -15.72 1.97
N PRO A 256 -7.56 -16.25 3.16
CA PRO A 256 -8.02 -15.73 4.44
C PRO A 256 -7.99 -14.20 4.62
N GLY A 257 -6.90 -13.52 4.25
CA GLY A 257 -6.80 -12.07 4.36
C GLY A 257 -7.77 -11.31 3.44
N ASN A 258 -8.05 -11.83 2.24
CA ASN A 258 -9.01 -11.23 1.30
C ASN A 258 -10.46 -11.49 1.71
N GLU A 259 -10.78 -12.70 2.17
CA GLU A 259 -12.14 -13.01 2.67
C GLU A 259 -12.44 -12.21 3.96
N LEU A 260 -11.42 -11.96 4.79
CA LEU A 260 -11.54 -11.10 5.97
C LEU A 260 -11.71 -9.64 5.57
N ALA A 261 -10.96 -9.13 4.57
CA ALA A 261 -11.15 -7.79 4.02
C ALA A 261 -12.60 -7.60 3.54
N ASP A 262 -13.11 -8.48 2.66
CA ASP A 262 -14.50 -8.47 2.20
C ASP A 262 -15.51 -8.50 3.37
N SER A 263 -15.30 -9.33 4.41
CA SER A 263 -16.18 -9.29 5.60
C SER A 263 -16.15 -7.92 6.31
N VAL A 264 -14.96 -7.40 6.60
CA VAL A 264 -14.76 -6.13 7.29
C VAL A 264 -15.37 -4.97 6.49
N THR A 265 -15.19 -4.95 5.17
CA THR A 265 -15.79 -3.92 4.32
C THR A 265 -17.31 -4.01 4.33
N ARG A 266 -17.86 -5.23 4.24
CA ARG A 266 -19.32 -5.46 4.31
C ARG A 266 -19.91 -5.03 5.65
N GLU A 267 -19.20 -5.24 6.75
CA GLU A 267 -19.58 -4.80 8.10
C GLU A 267 -19.51 -3.28 8.27
N HIS A 268 -18.52 -2.62 7.65
CA HIS A 268 -18.31 -1.18 7.77
C HIS A 268 -19.10 -0.32 6.76
N ARG A 269 -20.02 -0.89 5.98
CA ARG A 269 -20.88 -0.05 5.12
C ARG A 269 -21.81 0.85 5.97
N PRO A 270 -22.04 2.11 5.58
CA PRO A 270 -22.94 3.02 6.29
C PRO A 270 -24.35 2.46 6.56
N ASP A 271 -24.91 1.68 5.62
CA ASP A 271 -26.23 1.06 5.73
C ASP A 271 -26.30 -0.19 6.61
N VAL A 272 -25.13 -0.69 7.04
CA VAL A 272 -24.99 -1.76 8.04
C VAL A 272 -24.76 -1.16 9.42
N ILE A 273 -23.90 -0.13 9.53
CA ILE A 273 -23.61 0.55 10.80
C ILE A 273 -24.82 1.34 11.33
N ASP A 274 -25.45 2.16 10.49
CA ASP A 274 -26.59 3.02 10.85
C ASP A 274 -27.67 2.98 9.75
N PRO A 275 -28.46 1.88 9.67
CA PRO A 275 -29.54 1.74 8.69
C PRO A 275 -30.68 2.76 8.88
N GLY A 276 -30.75 3.44 10.04
CA GLY A 276 -31.73 4.49 10.29
C GLY A 276 -31.40 5.77 9.49
N ARG A 277 -30.12 6.18 9.52
CA ARG A 277 -29.61 7.34 8.78
C ARG A 277 -29.26 7.02 7.32
N PHE A 278 -28.79 5.80 7.06
CA PHE A 278 -28.35 5.34 5.74
C PHE A 278 -29.18 4.14 5.28
N PRO A 279 -30.47 4.32 4.93
CA PRO A 279 -31.33 3.19 4.62
C PRO A 279 -30.80 2.36 3.42
N PRO A 280 -30.67 1.02 3.58
CA PRO A 280 -30.24 0.13 2.50
C PRO A 280 -31.31 0.08 1.39
N ALA A 281 -30.91 -0.08 0.13
CA ALA A 281 -31.88 -0.33 -0.92
C ALA A 281 -32.75 -1.53 -0.57
N ARG A 282 -34.08 -1.31 -0.49
CA ARG A 282 -35.05 -2.39 -0.29
C ARG A 282 -34.77 -3.46 -1.33
N SER A 283 -34.36 -4.64 -0.87
CA SER A 283 -34.19 -5.78 -1.75
C SER A 283 -35.48 -5.93 -2.54
N LYS A 284 -35.39 -5.89 -3.88
CA LYS A 284 -36.54 -6.17 -4.74
C LYS A 284 -36.93 -7.59 -4.39
N LYS A 285 -37.97 -7.74 -3.55
CA LYS A 285 -38.46 -9.02 -3.03
C LYS A 285 -38.74 -9.86 -4.26
N ARG A 286 -37.79 -10.73 -4.63
CA ARG A 286 -37.88 -11.52 -5.86
C ARG A 286 -39.20 -12.24 -5.73
N LYS A 287 -40.16 -11.92 -6.60
CA LYS A 287 -41.41 -12.67 -6.73
C LYS A 287 -40.95 -14.07 -7.13
N ARG A 288 -40.72 -14.94 -6.12
CA ARG A 288 -40.64 -16.37 -6.32
C ARG A 288 -41.95 -16.71 -6.98
N GLY A 289 -41.89 -17.05 -8.27
CA GLY A 289 -43.07 -17.48 -9.00
C GLY A 289 -43.62 -18.69 -8.25
N SER A 290 -44.78 -18.53 -7.64
CA SER A 290 -45.61 -19.65 -7.20
C SER A 290 -46.19 -20.28 -8.46
N GLY A 291 -45.40 -21.16 -9.07
CA GLY A 291 -45.88 -22.24 -9.93
C GLY A 291 -46.23 -23.44 -9.05
#